data_AF-A0A1I4RYD9-F1
#
_entry.id   AF-A0A1I4RYD9-F1
#
_cell.length_a   1.000
_cell.length_b   1.000
_cell.length_c   1.000
_cell.angle_alpha   90.00
_cell.angle_beta   90.00
_cell.angle_gamma   90.00
#
_symmetry.space_group_name_H-M   'P 1'
#
loop_
_entity.id
_entity.type
_entity.pdbx_description
1 polymer ?
#
loop_
_entity_poly.entity_id
_entity_poly.type
_entity_poly.pdbx_seq_one_letter_code
_entity_poly.pdbx_strand_id
1 'polypeptide(L)'
;MDITRKNAPEQEPDTDFTSPEGCAAAQRALDYYLKPSVSALDIEAAFFEINPNISREEALVHASDLLRCAAATAYESANNRLGTSRDLALSVVHMIDMAKTMVDGSLDRDQNA
;
A
#
# COMPACT_ATOMS: atom_id res chain seq x y z
N MET A 1 11.41 -47.45 46.66
CA MET A 1 10.34 -46.44 46.47
C MET A 1 10.15 -46.26 44.99
N ASP A 2 8.97 -46.66 44.53
CA ASP A 2 8.40 -46.44 43.20
C ASP A 2 8.55 -45.00 42.71
N ILE A 3 8.82 -44.86 41.40
CA ILE A 3 8.06 -43.94 40.56
C ILE A 3 7.77 -44.62 39.22
N THR A 4 6.57 -45.20 39.17
CA THR A 4 5.87 -45.60 37.95
C THR A 4 5.72 -44.38 37.04
N ARG A 5 6.26 -44.43 35.82
CA ARG A 5 5.68 -43.71 34.69
C ARG A 5 5.28 -44.71 33.62
N LYS A 6 4.00 -45.03 33.70
CA LYS A 6 3.15 -45.74 32.75
C LYS A 6 3.37 -45.17 31.35
N ASN A 7 3.94 -45.98 30.46
CA ASN A 7 3.78 -45.83 29.03
C ASN A 7 2.29 -46.05 28.71
N ALA A 8 1.67 -45.09 28.02
CA ALA A 8 0.37 -45.21 27.39
C ALA A 8 0.39 -44.35 26.12
N PRO A 9 -0.34 -44.77 25.07
CA PRO A 9 0.21 -44.83 23.73
C PRO A 9 0.01 -43.54 22.93
N GLU A 10 0.93 -43.38 21.98
CA GLU A 10 0.82 -42.67 20.71
C GLU A 10 -0.63 -42.35 20.31
N GLN A 11 -0.98 -41.07 20.39
CA GLN A 11 -2.04 -40.51 19.56
C GLN A 11 -1.36 -39.92 18.33
N GLU A 12 -1.02 -40.81 17.40
CA GLU A 12 -0.95 -40.45 15.99
C GLU A 12 -2.27 -39.72 15.67
N PRO A 13 -2.26 -38.52 15.07
CA PRO A 13 -3.48 -38.02 14.48
C PRO A 13 -3.91 -39.08 13.47
N ASP A 14 -5.11 -39.64 13.63
CA ASP A 14 -5.78 -40.42 12.61
C ASP A 14 -5.74 -39.57 11.32
N THR A 15 -4.71 -39.78 10.51
CA THR A 15 -4.66 -39.38 9.12
C THR A 15 -5.47 -40.41 8.34
N ASP A 16 -6.69 -40.68 8.81
CA ASP A 16 -7.73 -41.15 7.93
C ASP A 16 -8.06 -39.92 7.10
N PHE A 17 -7.33 -39.80 5.99
CA PHE A 17 -7.63 -38.88 4.90
C PHE A 17 -9.00 -39.32 4.35
N THR A 18 -10.06 -39.07 5.12
CA THR A 18 -11.40 -38.97 4.58
C THR A 18 -11.31 -37.81 3.61
N SER A 19 -11.21 -38.19 2.35
CA SER A 19 -11.25 -37.30 1.20
C SER A 19 -12.24 -36.17 1.52
N PRO A 20 -11.86 -34.89 1.43
CA PRO A 20 -12.75 -33.78 1.77
C PRO A 20 -13.96 -33.66 0.82
N GLU A 21 -14.15 -34.63 -0.08
CA GLU A 21 -15.23 -34.81 -1.07
C GLU A 21 -16.67 -34.75 -0.52
N GLY A 22 -16.88 -34.55 0.78
CA GLY A 22 -18.20 -34.34 1.37
C GLY A 22 -18.37 -33.10 2.25
N CYS A 23 -17.30 -32.36 2.55
CA CYS A 23 -17.38 -31.28 3.53
C CYS A 23 -17.79 -29.97 2.84
N ALA A 24 -19.07 -29.59 2.96
CA ALA A 24 -19.58 -28.33 2.40
C ALA A 24 -18.78 -27.09 2.86
N ALA A 25 -18.18 -27.15 4.05
CA ALA A 25 -17.27 -26.11 4.54
C ALA A 25 -15.94 -26.10 3.76
N ALA A 26 -15.36 -27.27 3.47
CA ALA A 26 -14.14 -27.39 2.67
C ALA A 26 -14.37 -26.92 1.22
N GLN A 27 -15.50 -27.30 0.61
CA GLN A 27 -15.85 -26.83 -0.73
C GLN A 27 -16.09 -25.32 -0.76
N ARG A 28 -16.77 -24.76 0.25
CA ARG A 28 -16.92 -23.29 0.39
C ARG A 28 -15.58 -22.59 0.56
N ALA A 29 -14.67 -23.16 1.35
CA ALA A 29 -13.32 -22.61 1.51
C ALA A 29 -12.56 -22.67 0.18
N LEU A 30 -12.61 -23.79 -0.53
CA LEU A 30 -11.95 -23.97 -1.81
C LEU A 30 -12.52 -23.00 -2.88
N ASP A 31 -13.84 -22.88 -2.98
CA ASP A 31 -14.52 -21.95 -3.88
C ASP A 31 -14.26 -20.47 -3.52
N TYR A 32 -13.94 -20.16 -2.27
CA TYR A 32 -13.57 -18.82 -1.82
C TYR A 32 -12.11 -18.51 -2.17
N TYR A 33 -11.20 -19.44 -1.90
CA TYR A 33 -9.76 -19.25 -2.09
C TYR A 33 -9.28 -19.49 -3.52
N LEU A 34 -9.99 -20.26 -4.35
CA LEU A 34 -9.61 -20.54 -5.74
C LEU A 34 -10.30 -19.65 -6.79
N LYS A 35 -11.15 -18.71 -6.40
CA LYS A 35 -11.69 -17.71 -7.33
C LYS A 35 -10.58 -16.70 -7.70
N PRO A 36 -10.32 -16.42 -8.99
CA PRO A 36 -9.29 -15.46 -9.42
C PRO A 36 -9.56 -13.98 -9.07
N SER A 37 -10.44 -13.70 -8.12
CA SER A 37 -10.97 -12.35 -7.88
C SER A 37 -11.13 -12.00 -6.40
N VAL A 38 -10.68 -12.85 -5.46
CA VAL A 38 -10.77 -12.55 -4.01
C VAL A 38 -9.48 -11.92 -3.48
N SER A 39 -8.36 -12.05 -4.20
CA SER A 39 -7.06 -11.46 -3.81
C SER A 39 -6.77 -10.11 -4.47
N ALA A 40 -7.63 -9.64 -5.38
CA ALA A 40 -7.57 -8.26 -5.80
C ALA A 40 -8.18 -7.45 -4.65
N LEU A 41 -7.33 -7.02 -3.72
CA LEU A 41 -7.59 -5.77 -3.01
C LEU A 41 -8.10 -4.81 -4.09
N ASP A 42 -9.30 -4.26 -3.91
CA ASP A 42 -9.79 -3.15 -4.71
C ASP A 42 -8.72 -2.05 -4.56
N ILE A 43 -7.71 -2.08 -5.42
CA ILE A 43 -6.90 -0.93 -5.73
C ILE A 43 -7.93 -0.06 -6.43
N GLU A 44 -8.62 0.77 -5.65
CA GLU A 44 -9.43 1.88 -6.13
C GLU A 44 -8.72 2.40 -7.36
N ALA A 45 -9.35 2.21 -8.53
CA ALA A 45 -8.74 2.51 -9.81
C ALA A 45 -8.07 3.87 -9.68
N ALA A 46 -6.73 3.87 -9.69
CA ALA A 46 -5.98 5.07 -9.39
C ALA A 46 -6.46 6.11 -10.40
N PHE A 47 -7.16 7.16 -9.94
CA PHE A 47 -7.74 8.18 -10.84
C PHE A 47 -6.66 8.80 -11.75
N PHE A 48 -5.39 8.66 -11.34
CA PHE A 48 -4.21 8.98 -12.12
C PHE A 48 -3.29 7.75 -12.17
N GLU A 49 -3.36 6.98 -13.25
CA GLU A 49 -2.34 5.97 -13.57
C GLU A 49 -1.17 6.62 -14.30
N ILE A 50 0.05 6.24 -13.93
CA ILE A 50 1.25 6.65 -14.65
C ILE A 50 1.29 5.86 -15.96
N ASN A 51 1.46 6.56 -17.08
CA ASN A 51 1.63 5.92 -18.38
C ASN A 51 2.83 4.97 -18.33
N PRO A 52 2.67 3.65 -18.53
CA PRO A 52 3.78 2.70 -18.40
C PRO A 52 4.88 2.90 -19.46
N ASN A 53 4.63 3.74 -20.47
CA ASN A 53 5.58 4.05 -21.53
C ASN A 53 6.53 5.21 -21.20
N ILE A 54 6.34 5.93 -20.08
CA ILE A 54 7.25 7.01 -19.67
C ILE A 54 8.32 6.48 -18.72
N SER A 55 9.54 7.04 -18.79
CA SER A 55 10.59 6.65 -17.86
C SER A 55 10.28 7.15 -16.44
N ARG A 56 10.96 6.56 -15.45
CA ARG A 56 10.85 7.00 -14.06
C ARG A 56 11.26 8.46 -13.90
N GLU A 57 12.34 8.87 -14.54
CA GLU A 57 12.84 10.25 -14.53
C GLU A 57 11.80 11.21 -15.10
N GLU A 58 11.16 10.83 -16.21
CA GLU A 58 10.13 11.63 -16.86
C GLU A 58 8.86 11.75 -15.99
N ALA A 59 8.48 10.67 -15.32
CA ALA A 59 7.41 10.69 -14.33
C ALA A 59 7.73 11.61 -13.13
N LEU A 60 8.97 11.60 -12.65
CA LEU A 60 9.42 12.47 -11.55
C LEU A 60 9.50 13.94 -11.97
N VAL A 61 9.91 14.24 -13.20
CA VAL A 61 9.83 15.60 -13.77
C VAL A 61 8.39 16.07 -13.78
N HIS A 62 7.44 15.23 -14.27
CA HIS A 62 6.03 15.58 -14.29
C HIS A 62 5.47 15.83 -12.87
N ALA A 63 5.86 15.01 -11.90
CA ALA A 63 5.50 15.22 -10.50
C ALA A 63 6.05 16.56 -9.97
N SER A 64 7.30 16.89 -10.26
CA SER A 64 7.92 18.17 -9.84
C SER A 64 7.21 19.38 -10.46
N ASP A 65 6.82 19.30 -11.73
CA ASP A 65 6.01 20.34 -12.39
C ASP A 65 4.63 20.50 -11.76
N LEU A 66 3.96 19.39 -11.44
CA LEU A 66 2.67 19.41 -10.75
C LEU A 66 2.78 20.04 -9.36
N LEU A 67 3.82 19.71 -8.60
CA LEU A 67 4.10 20.32 -7.30
C LEU A 67 4.35 21.83 -7.43
N ARG A 68 5.04 22.28 -8.49
CA ARG A 68 5.24 23.72 -8.77
C ARG A 68 3.90 24.43 -9.01
N CYS A 69 3.02 23.83 -9.80
CA CYS A 69 1.67 24.35 -10.05
C CYS A 69 0.83 24.39 -8.75
N ALA A 70 0.91 23.35 -7.92
CA ALA A 70 0.24 23.30 -6.62
C ALA A 70 0.73 24.41 -5.68
N ALA A 71 2.05 24.64 -5.61
CA ALA A 71 2.62 25.71 -4.80
C ALA A 71 2.13 27.09 -5.24
N ALA A 72 2.13 27.36 -6.55
CA ALA A 72 1.60 28.62 -7.10
C ALA A 72 0.13 28.83 -6.71
N THR A 73 -0.68 27.77 -6.81
CA THR A 73 -2.11 27.78 -6.44
C THR A 73 -2.30 28.04 -4.94
N ALA A 74 -1.50 27.40 -4.08
CA ALA A 74 -1.56 27.59 -2.64
C ALA A 74 -1.12 29.01 -2.22
N TYR A 75 -0.06 29.54 -2.83
CA TYR A 75 0.37 30.92 -2.62
C TYR A 75 -0.69 31.93 -3.05
N GLU A 76 -1.30 31.74 -4.23
CA GLU A 76 -2.36 32.61 -4.72
C GLU A 76 -3.59 32.56 -3.79
N SER A 77 -3.95 31.37 -3.32
CA SER A 77 -5.02 31.18 -2.31
C SER A 77 -4.72 31.88 -0.98
N ALA A 78 -3.44 31.94 -0.59
CA ALA A 78 -3.00 32.67 0.61
C ALA A 78 -3.02 34.19 0.43
N ASN A 79 -2.82 34.70 -0.80
CA ASN A 79 -2.51 36.09 -1.08
C ASN A 79 -3.63 37.08 -0.72
N ASN A 80 -4.89 36.62 -0.66
CA ASN A 80 -6.05 37.44 -0.28
C ASN A 80 -6.70 36.99 1.05
N ARG A 81 -6.01 36.17 1.85
CA ARG A 81 -6.49 35.70 3.15
C ARG A 81 -5.65 36.28 4.29
N LEU A 82 -6.24 36.36 5.48
CA LEU A 82 -5.60 36.83 6.71
C LEU A 82 -5.87 35.85 7.86
N GLY A 83 -5.03 35.94 8.90
CA GLY A 83 -5.12 35.08 10.09
C GLY A 83 -4.99 33.59 9.77
N THR A 84 -5.68 32.76 10.54
CA THR A 84 -5.56 31.29 10.50
C THR A 84 -5.75 30.69 9.12
N SER A 85 -6.61 31.27 8.26
CA SER A 85 -6.81 30.73 6.92
C SER A 85 -5.63 30.97 5.99
N ARG A 86 -4.87 32.04 6.19
CA ARG A 86 -3.60 32.28 5.49
C ARG A 86 -2.55 31.31 6.01
N ASP A 87 -2.47 31.13 7.32
CA ASP A 87 -1.52 30.21 7.95
C ASP A 87 -1.72 28.77 7.47
N LEU A 88 -2.97 28.32 7.32
CA LEU A 88 -3.29 27.02 6.76
C LEU A 88 -2.84 26.89 5.29
N ALA A 89 -3.08 27.90 4.46
CA ALA A 89 -2.63 27.88 3.06
C ALA A 89 -1.09 27.86 2.94
N LEU A 90 -0.39 28.60 3.81
CA LEU A 90 1.07 28.56 3.88
C LEU A 90 1.61 27.23 4.42
N SER A 91 0.87 26.56 5.32
CA SER A 91 1.19 25.20 5.75
C SER A 91 1.12 24.21 4.58
N VAL A 92 0.14 24.37 3.68
CA VAL A 92 0.06 23.57 2.44
C VAL A 92 1.28 23.80 1.55
N VAL A 93 1.72 25.04 1.37
CA VAL A 93 2.97 25.34 0.65
C VAL A 93 4.15 24.60 1.26
N HIS A 94 4.29 24.64 2.59
CA HIS A 94 5.37 23.94 3.27
C HIS A 94 5.33 22.42 3.02
N MET A 95 4.15 21.80 3.04
CA MET A 95 4.00 20.38 2.69
C MET A 95 4.41 20.10 1.24
N ILE A 96 4.10 20.99 0.31
CA ILE A 96 4.49 20.86 -1.10
C ILE A 96 6.01 20.95 -1.26
N ASP A 97 6.69 21.86 -0.55
CA ASP A 97 8.15 21.98 -0.59
C ASP A 97 8.84 20.72 -0.03
N MET A 98 8.30 20.14 1.03
CA MET A 98 8.78 18.86 1.56
C MET A 98 8.60 17.74 0.54
N ALA A 99 7.42 17.62 -0.06
CA ALA A 99 7.15 16.62 -1.09
C ALA A 99 8.09 16.76 -2.29
N LYS A 100 8.38 18.00 -2.72
CA LYS A 100 9.33 18.26 -3.79
C LYS A 100 10.75 17.81 -3.41
N THR A 101 11.18 18.10 -2.19
CA THR A 101 12.49 17.64 -1.68
C THR A 101 12.60 16.10 -1.71
N MET A 102 11.51 15.39 -1.40
CA MET A 102 11.46 13.93 -1.49
C MET A 102 11.52 13.42 -2.94
N VAL A 103 10.82 14.09 -3.88
CA VAL A 103 10.87 13.76 -5.31
C VAL A 103 12.28 13.97 -5.86
N ASP A 104 12.88 15.13 -5.60
CA ASP A 104 14.23 15.46 -6.07
C ASP A 104 15.26 14.47 -5.49
N GLY A 105 15.18 14.17 -4.19
CA GLY A 105 16.06 13.19 -3.53
C GLY A 105 15.82 11.73 -3.92
N SER A 106 14.72 11.42 -4.63
CA SER A 106 14.47 10.07 -5.15
C SER A 106 15.37 9.74 -6.35
N LEU A 107 15.86 10.74 -7.08
CA LEU A 107 16.78 10.56 -8.20
C LEU A 107 18.21 10.24 -7.74
N ASP A 108 18.63 10.80 -6.60
CA ASP A 108 19.98 10.62 -6.06
C ASP A 108 20.21 9.20 -5.52
N ARG A 109 19.14 8.51 -5.08
CA ARG A 109 19.24 7.17 -4.50
C ARG A 109 19.49 6.08 -5.54
N ASP A 110 19.03 6.25 -6.77
CA ASP A 110 19.21 5.25 -7.84
C ASP A 110 20.50 5.44 -8.64
N GLN A 111 21.15 6.62 -8.54
CA GLN A 111 22.48 6.83 -9.13
C GLN A 111 23.62 6.24 -8.29
N ASN A 112 23.34 5.82 -7.05
CA ASN A 112 24.33 5.36 -6.07
C ASN A 112 24.07 3.91 -5.59
N ALA A 113 23.22 3.16 -6.31
CA ALA A 113 22.92 1.74 -6.12
C ALA A 113 23.45 0.91 -7.29
#